data_AF-A0AAW8STR6-F1
#
_entry.id   AF-A0AAW8STR6-F1
#
_cell.length_a   1.000
_cell.length_b   1.000
_cell.length_c   1.000
_cell.angle_alpha   90.00
_cell.angle_beta   90.00
_cell.angle_gamma   90.00
#
_symmetry.space_group_name_H-M   'P 1'
#
loop_
_entity.id
_entity.type
_entity.pdbx_description
1 polymer ?
#
loop_
_entity_poly.entity_id
_entity_poly.type
_entity_poly.pdbx_seq_one_letter_code
_entity_poly.pdbx_strand_id
1 'polypeptide(L)'
;MNKFKLAFFGYSGFLGIAVGVIVALFMGLTELGNQLIWQILPKAIGDPRFYPLIVCTIGGVAIGFFVKHFGRYPRTLEESFEEFQETKRIDYHDGKLIRNLLGSLIVLFFGASLGPEAALVALLGGLITYVADRRKIAEDQRSDLIEFGVGTSLGVIFMTPLFGVGRSVERDDWQVVTESKLQKYVLYIFTTFTGFIGYLLTYSIFPNQEQVFAIRRMESSFTWQGLLLVIPMILLGALFGKFFLVLRERGEKLNQRIRNPLPLAIFAGILLGLLGTISPYFLFSGEHNLLSFTRQAETMNFFLLLLIGFGKVAITMICLACNWRGGTIFPMIFASIATGLAFANLLPYSPGLLVAVFTASACAVILKQPLATACLFLLLFPVELFLWIWLAGYLGNLFLQRVPFFHEEQTIKAFKLPELPKRTKKPSVKNEEKTRDVSELRKAADRKKAEKADLQPRVTEPKREILARKEAKRPREPKKETPVKTDKTTSDTPMTRMSRHRRK
;
A
#
# COMPACT_ATOMS: atom_id res chain seq x y z
N MET A 1 -16.92 29.75 11.18
CA MET A 1 -16.40 28.56 10.47
C MET A 1 -14.86 28.38 10.51
N ASN A 2 -14.03 29.42 10.69
CA ASN A 2 -12.56 29.27 10.58
C ASN A 2 -11.82 28.76 11.85
N LYS A 3 -12.28 29.08 13.06
CA LYS A 3 -11.60 28.65 14.30
C LYS A 3 -11.73 27.14 14.57
N PHE A 4 -12.88 26.55 14.24
CA PHE A 4 -13.15 25.13 14.47
C PHE A 4 -12.30 24.24 13.54
N LYS A 5 -12.14 24.61 12.26
CA LYS A 5 -11.25 23.90 11.33
C LYS A 5 -9.79 23.94 11.79
N LEU A 6 -9.28 25.10 12.25
CA LEU A 6 -7.89 25.23 12.70
C LEU A 6 -7.57 24.40 13.94
N ALA A 7 -8.49 24.34 14.91
CA ALA A 7 -8.31 23.52 16.11
C ALA A 7 -8.21 22.02 15.76
N PHE A 8 -9.05 21.53 14.85
CA PHE A 8 -8.99 20.14 14.38
C PHE A 8 -7.66 19.81 13.70
N PHE A 9 -7.17 20.68 12.81
CA PHE A 9 -5.83 20.51 12.23
C PHE A 9 -4.73 20.53 13.29
N GLY A 10 -4.82 21.41 14.29
CA GLY A 10 -3.87 21.43 15.41
C GLY A 10 -3.84 20.13 16.21
N TYR A 11 -5.01 19.59 16.56
CA TYR A 11 -5.11 18.30 17.28
C TYR A 11 -4.61 17.13 16.43
N SER A 12 -4.97 17.08 15.14
CA SER A 12 -4.47 16.07 14.20
C SER A 12 -2.95 16.15 14.03
N GLY A 13 -2.38 17.35 13.91
CA GLY A 13 -0.93 17.53 13.81
C GLY A 13 -0.20 17.08 15.08
N PHE A 14 -0.73 17.40 16.25
CA PHE A 14 -0.19 16.95 17.53
C PHE A 14 -0.26 15.43 17.68
N LEU A 15 -1.41 14.82 17.34
CA LEU A 15 -1.56 13.37 17.33
C LEU A 15 -0.54 12.73 16.41
N GLY A 16 -0.38 13.27 15.20
CA GLY A 16 0.59 12.81 14.22
C GLY A 16 2.00 12.79 14.79
N ILE A 17 2.49 13.94 15.28
CA ILE A 17 3.82 14.05 15.90
C ILE A 17 3.98 13.04 17.04
N ALA A 18 3.00 12.94 17.95
CA ALA A 18 3.07 12.01 19.08
C ALA A 18 3.16 10.54 18.61
N VAL A 19 2.36 10.14 17.62
CA VAL A 19 2.44 8.81 17.01
C VAL A 19 3.81 8.58 16.39
N GLY A 20 4.32 9.55 15.61
CA GLY A 20 5.64 9.48 14.99
C GLY A 20 6.77 9.30 15.99
N VAL A 21 6.74 10.04 17.10
CA VAL A 21 7.70 9.91 18.21
C VAL A 21 7.63 8.50 18.82
N ILE A 22 6.42 7.98 19.09
CA ILE A 22 6.25 6.63 19.66
C ILE A 22 6.80 5.56 18.71
N VAL A 23 6.49 5.65 17.42
CA VAL A 23 7.04 4.74 16.40
C VAL A 23 8.56 4.82 16.38
N ALA A 24 9.14 6.03 16.36
CA ALA A 24 10.59 6.21 16.34
C ALA A 24 11.28 5.65 17.60
N LEU A 25 10.70 5.87 18.79
CA LEU A 25 11.23 5.33 20.03
C LEU A 25 11.19 3.80 20.06
N PHE A 26 10.09 3.21 19.58
CA PHE A 26 9.96 1.76 19.49
C PHE A 26 10.97 1.18 18.50
N MET A 27 11.04 1.74 17.28
CA MET A 27 11.98 1.31 16.26
C MET A 27 13.44 1.49 16.71
N GLY A 28 13.77 2.63 17.30
CA GLY A 28 15.08 2.91 17.86
C GLY A 28 15.48 1.93 18.97
N LEU A 29 14.54 1.56 19.85
CA LEU A 29 14.78 0.54 20.86
C LEU A 29 15.02 -0.85 20.23
N THR A 30 14.26 -1.20 19.19
CA THR A 30 14.49 -2.46 18.45
C THR A 30 15.87 -2.50 17.79
N GLU A 31 16.32 -1.39 17.22
CA GLU A 31 17.64 -1.30 16.59
C GLU A 31 18.78 -1.31 17.61
N LEU A 32 18.63 -0.65 18.76
CA LEU A 32 19.60 -0.77 19.86
C LEU A 32 19.73 -2.22 20.34
N GLY A 33 18.61 -2.93 20.52
CA GLY A 33 18.63 -4.34 20.89
C GLY A 33 19.30 -5.21 19.82
N ASN A 34 19.02 -4.93 18.55
CA ASN A 34 19.66 -5.60 17.41
C ASN A 34 21.18 -5.38 17.39
N GLN A 35 21.66 -4.14 17.55
CA GLN A 35 23.08 -3.83 17.62
C GLN A 35 23.76 -4.51 18.81
N LEU A 36 23.16 -4.45 19.99
CA LEU A 36 23.72 -5.06 21.20
C LEU A 36 23.83 -6.57 21.05
N ILE A 37 22.73 -7.24 20.69
CA ILE A 37 22.66 -8.70 20.67
C ILE A 37 23.31 -9.28 19.42
N TRP A 38 23.16 -8.69 18.24
CA TRP A 38 23.56 -9.33 16.98
C TRP A 38 24.84 -8.76 16.36
N GLN A 39 25.37 -7.65 16.87
CA GLN A 39 26.58 -7.04 16.33
C GLN A 39 27.69 -6.90 17.38
N ILE A 40 27.39 -6.36 18.56
CA ILE A 40 28.40 -6.07 19.60
C ILE A 40 28.74 -7.34 20.40
N LEU A 41 27.73 -8.04 20.90
CA LEU A 41 27.93 -9.24 21.70
C LEU A 41 28.67 -10.38 20.98
N PRO A 42 28.33 -10.78 19.73
CA PRO A 42 29.08 -11.84 19.05
C PRO A 42 30.55 -11.47 18.82
N LYS A 43 30.84 -10.21 18.45
CA LYS A 43 32.21 -9.73 18.30
C LYS A 43 32.99 -9.79 19.61
N ALA A 44 32.35 -9.48 20.73
CA ALA A 44 32.97 -9.51 22.06
C ALA A 44 33.34 -10.94 22.53
N ILE A 45 32.63 -11.97 22.04
CA ILE A 45 32.85 -13.38 22.39
C ILE A 45 33.54 -14.20 21.28
N GLY A 46 34.05 -13.52 20.24
CA GLY A 46 34.84 -14.14 19.16
C GLY A 46 34.04 -14.74 18.00
N ASP A 47 32.89 -14.15 17.65
CA ASP A 47 32.02 -14.49 16.51
C ASP A 47 31.72 -15.99 16.37
N PRO A 48 31.03 -16.60 17.35
CA PRO A 48 30.80 -18.03 17.37
C PRO A 48 29.92 -18.46 16.19
N ARG A 49 30.35 -19.50 15.47
CA ARG A 49 29.70 -19.98 14.23
C ARG A 49 28.20 -20.25 14.38
N PHE A 50 27.77 -20.76 15.53
CA PHE A 50 26.37 -21.11 15.82
C PHE A 50 25.66 -20.03 16.65
N TYR A 51 26.11 -18.78 16.60
CA TYR A 51 25.51 -17.68 17.35
C TYR A 51 24.00 -17.55 17.15
N PRO A 52 23.45 -17.58 15.91
CA PRO A 52 22.00 -17.49 15.72
C PRO A 52 21.25 -18.63 16.40
N LEU A 53 21.81 -19.85 16.39
CA LEU A 53 21.22 -21.00 17.06
C LEU A 53 21.11 -20.79 18.58
N ILE A 54 22.17 -20.29 19.20
CA ILE A 54 22.21 -20.05 20.64
C ILE A 54 21.20 -18.95 21.02
N VAL A 55 21.26 -17.80 20.34
CA VAL A 55 20.42 -16.64 20.65
C VAL A 55 18.95 -16.94 20.43
N CYS A 56 18.57 -17.54 19.30
CA CYS A 56 17.17 -17.87 19.03
C CYS A 56 16.64 -18.96 19.99
N THR A 57 17.47 -19.90 20.42
CA THR A 57 17.06 -20.91 21.42
C THR A 57 16.80 -20.26 22.77
N ILE A 58 17.67 -19.35 23.23
CA ILE A 58 17.45 -18.54 24.43
C ILE A 58 16.16 -17.73 24.30
N GLY A 59 15.93 -17.12 23.13
CA GLY A 59 14.69 -16.43 22.81
C GLY A 59 13.46 -17.31 22.93
N GLY A 60 13.54 -18.55 22.44
CA GLY A 60 12.44 -19.52 22.56
C GLY A 60 12.13 -19.89 24.00
N VAL A 61 13.16 -20.04 24.85
CA VAL A 61 12.97 -20.23 26.29
C VAL A 61 12.32 -19.00 26.94
N ALA A 62 12.84 -17.80 26.65
CA ALA A 62 12.33 -16.55 27.20
C ALA A 62 10.87 -16.29 26.82
N ILE A 63 10.52 -16.47 25.54
CA ILE A 63 9.15 -16.32 25.01
C ILE A 63 8.24 -17.39 25.60
N GLY A 64 8.69 -18.64 25.68
CA GLY A 64 7.93 -19.73 26.26
C GLY A 64 7.56 -19.46 27.72
N PHE A 65 8.50 -18.98 28.52
CA PHE A 65 8.23 -18.54 29.90
C PHE A 65 7.35 -17.29 29.93
N PHE A 66 7.61 -16.29 29.08
CA PHE A 66 6.82 -15.07 29.04
C PHE A 66 5.34 -15.36 28.76
N VAL A 67 5.06 -16.19 27.75
CA VAL A 67 3.69 -16.59 27.38
C VAL A 67 3.02 -17.38 28.50
N LYS A 68 3.77 -18.25 29.20
CA LYS A 68 3.25 -19.02 30.33
C LYS A 68 2.82 -18.14 31.51
N HIS A 69 3.52 -17.03 31.76
CA HIS A 69 3.26 -16.16 32.92
C HIS A 69 2.34 -14.97 32.60
N PHE A 70 2.52 -14.34 31.44
CA PHE A 70 1.84 -13.08 31.09
C PHE A 70 0.73 -13.26 30.05
N GLY A 71 0.64 -14.43 29.42
CA GLY A 71 -0.29 -14.74 28.34
C GLY A 71 0.29 -14.46 26.95
N ARG A 72 -0.54 -14.64 25.93
CA ARG A 72 -0.13 -14.54 24.52
C ARG A 72 0.01 -13.08 24.07
N TYR A 73 1.12 -12.44 24.43
CA TYR A 73 1.47 -11.09 23.99
C TYR A 73 2.76 -11.10 23.14
N PRO A 74 2.93 -10.17 22.19
CA PRO A 74 1.95 -9.14 21.80
C PRO A 74 0.73 -9.73 21.09
N ARG A 75 -0.37 -8.97 21.06
CA ARG A 75 -1.52 -9.31 20.22
C ARG A 75 -1.10 -9.29 18.75
N THR A 76 -1.69 -10.17 17.94
CA THR A 76 -1.47 -10.11 16.50
C THR A 76 -2.20 -8.93 15.87
N LEU A 77 -1.84 -8.63 14.63
CA LEU A 77 -2.48 -7.56 13.88
C LEU A 77 -3.97 -7.85 13.66
N GLU A 78 -4.31 -9.10 13.38
CA GLU A 78 -5.68 -9.59 13.23
C GLU A 78 -6.49 -9.42 14.53
N GLU A 79 -5.98 -9.92 15.67
CA GLU A 79 -6.66 -9.77 16.97
C GLU A 79 -6.91 -8.30 17.33
N SER A 80 -5.94 -7.43 17.08
CA SER A 80 -6.07 -6.00 17.40
C SER A 80 -7.10 -5.32 16.49
N PHE A 81 -7.18 -5.73 15.22
CA PHE A 81 -8.18 -5.21 14.31
C PHE A 81 -9.58 -5.78 14.54
N GLU A 82 -9.71 -7.05 14.90
CA GLU A 82 -10.97 -7.68 15.27
C GLU A 82 -11.55 -7.01 16.52
N GLU A 83 -10.74 -6.85 17.57
CA GLU A 83 -11.15 -6.14 18.79
C GLU A 83 -11.59 -4.70 18.47
N PHE A 84 -10.82 -3.99 17.64
CA PHE A 84 -11.18 -2.64 17.25
C PHE A 84 -12.50 -2.59 16.45
N GLN A 85 -12.77 -3.58 15.60
CA GLN A 85 -14.02 -3.61 14.84
C GLN A 85 -15.24 -3.89 15.73
N GLU A 86 -15.11 -4.82 16.67
CA GLU A 86 -16.17 -5.23 17.59
C GLU A 86 -16.45 -4.18 18.67
N THR A 87 -15.40 -3.60 19.25
CA THR A 87 -15.52 -2.77 20.46
C THR A 87 -15.28 -1.28 20.23
N LYS A 88 -14.79 -0.90 19.05
CA LYS A 88 -14.29 0.46 18.75
C LYS A 88 -13.21 0.95 19.74
N ARG A 89 -12.49 0.00 20.33
CA ARG A 89 -11.43 0.21 21.33
C ARG A 89 -10.33 -0.82 21.13
N ILE A 90 -9.15 -0.53 21.65
CA ILE A 90 -8.10 -1.53 21.86
C ILE A 90 -7.76 -1.48 23.34
N ASP A 91 -7.93 -2.60 24.04
CA ASP A 91 -7.90 -2.59 25.49
C ASP A 91 -6.49 -2.38 26.07
N TYR A 92 -6.39 -1.49 27.05
CA TYR A 92 -5.16 -1.16 27.78
C TYR A 92 -5.14 -1.65 29.23
N HIS A 93 -6.26 -2.16 29.76
CA HIS A 93 -6.39 -2.57 31.16
C HIS A 93 -5.47 -3.75 31.51
N ASP A 94 -5.33 -4.04 32.81
CA ASP A 94 -4.55 -5.17 33.35
C ASP A 94 -3.07 -5.20 32.93
N GLY A 95 -2.50 -4.03 32.57
CA GLY A 95 -1.13 -3.94 32.10
C GLY A 95 -0.91 -4.53 30.71
N LYS A 96 -1.97 -4.75 29.92
CA LYS A 96 -1.91 -5.25 28.52
C LYS A 96 -0.93 -4.47 27.66
N LEU A 97 -0.86 -3.16 27.86
CA LEU A 97 0.07 -2.28 27.16
C LEU A 97 1.54 -2.67 27.40
N ILE A 98 1.91 -2.87 28.67
CA ILE A 98 3.27 -3.23 29.07
C ILE A 98 3.58 -4.65 28.60
N ARG A 99 2.62 -5.58 28.69
CA ARG A 99 2.79 -6.96 28.20
C ARG A 99 3.00 -7.00 26.68
N ASN A 100 2.25 -6.19 25.91
CA ASN A 100 2.46 -6.03 24.47
C ASN A 100 3.86 -5.48 24.17
N LEU A 101 4.28 -4.43 24.87
CA LEU A 101 5.61 -3.83 24.69
C LEU A 101 6.73 -4.83 25.00
N LEU A 102 6.72 -5.45 26.19
CA LEU A 102 7.76 -6.39 26.59
C LEU A 102 7.78 -7.64 25.71
N GLY A 103 6.61 -8.23 25.42
CA GLY A 103 6.52 -9.40 24.56
C GLY A 103 7.06 -9.12 23.16
N SER A 104 6.71 -7.96 22.59
CA SER A 104 7.19 -7.59 21.25
C SER A 104 8.70 -7.35 21.22
N LEU A 105 9.26 -6.67 22.22
CA LEU A 105 10.70 -6.46 22.33
C LEU A 105 11.45 -7.78 22.44
N ILE A 106 10.99 -8.72 23.29
CA ILE A 106 11.60 -10.05 23.40
C ILE A 106 11.58 -10.75 22.03
N VAL A 107 10.43 -10.80 21.37
CA VAL A 107 10.30 -11.46 20.06
C VAL A 107 11.25 -10.83 19.02
N LEU A 108 11.28 -9.50 18.92
CA LEU A 108 12.09 -8.80 17.92
C LEU A 108 13.60 -8.87 18.23
N PHE A 109 13.99 -8.79 19.50
CA PHE A 109 15.39 -8.89 19.93
C PHE A 109 16.01 -10.26 19.63
N PHE A 110 15.22 -11.34 19.75
CA PHE A 110 15.71 -12.70 19.52
C PHE A 110 15.59 -13.16 18.06
N GLY A 111 15.45 -12.22 17.12
CA GLY A 111 15.62 -12.47 15.68
C GLY A 111 14.39 -13.05 14.98
N ALA A 112 13.22 -12.98 15.60
CA ALA A 112 11.97 -13.52 15.03
C ALA A 112 11.75 -13.05 13.59
N SER A 113 11.27 -13.94 12.73
CA SER A 113 10.87 -13.57 11.36
C SER A 113 9.52 -12.85 11.35
N LEU A 114 9.42 -11.74 12.08
CA LEU A 114 8.20 -10.99 12.35
C LEU A 114 8.52 -9.50 12.41
N GLY A 115 7.54 -8.68 12.04
CA GLY A 115 7.66 -7.24 12.04
C GLY A 115 7.07 -6.58 13.30
N PRO A 116 7.40 -5.28 13.50
CA PRO A 116 6.96 -4.49 14.65
C PRO A 116 5.52 -3.95 14.53
N GLU A 117 4.82 -4.21 13.42
CA GLU A 117 3.54 -3.57 13.10
C GLU A 117 2.44 -3.94 14.09
N ALA A 118 2.32 -5.22 14.42
CA ALA A 118 1.30 -5.69 15.38
C ALA A 118 1.52 -5.07 16.77
N ALA A 119 2.79 -4.95 17.18
CA ALA A 119 3.16 -4.34 18.45
C ALA A 119 2.77 -2.86 18.49
N LEU A 120 3.06 -2.11 17.43
CA LEU A 120 2.73 -0.70 17.32
C LEU A 120 1.23 -0.44 17.24
N VAL A 121 0.48 -1.25 16.49
CA VAL A 121 -0.99 -1.16 16.45
C VAL A 121 -1.59 -1.37 17.84
N ALA A 122 -1.18 -2.43 18.55
CA ALA A 122 -1.67 -2.71 19.89
C ALA A 122 -1.26 -1.63 20.91
N LEU A 123 0.00 -1.16 20.84
CA LEU A 123 0.54 -0.11 21.72
C LEU A 123 -0.18 1.22 21.51
N LEU A 124 -0.28 1.70 20.26
CA LEU A 124 -0.91 2.98 19.96
C LEU A 124 -2.42 2.94 20.13
N GLY A 125 -3.07 1.85 19.69
CA GLY A 125 -4.48 1.65 19.95
C GLY A 125 -4.81 1.71 21.44
N GLY A 126 -4.03 1.01 22.27
CA GLY A 126 -4.19 1.03 23.72
C GLY A 126 -3.90 2.41 24.34
N LEU A 127 -2.81 3.08 23.94
CA LEU A 127 -2.45 4.42 24.44
C LEU A 127 -3.50 5.47 24.07
N ILE A 128 -4.00 5.45 22.84
CA ILE A 128 -5.03 6.39 22.38
C ILE A 128 -6.33 6.13 23.12
N THR A 129 -6.71 4.85 23.31
CA THR A 129 -7.89 4.47 24.11
C THR A 129 -7.75 4.96 25.55
N TYR A 130 -6.59 4.77 26.18
CA TYR A 130 -6.28 5.25 27.53
C TYR A 130 -6.42 6.77 27.66
N VAL A 131 -5.83 7.52 26.73
CA VAL A 131 -5.90 8.99 26.73
C VAL A 131 -7.35 9.44 26.50
N ALA A 132 -8.07 8.81 25.58
CA ALA A 132 -9.46 9.12 25.27
C ALA A 132 -10.39 8.89 26.46
N ASP A 133 -10.25 7.76 27.16
CA ASP A 133 -11.03 7.45 28.36
C ASP A 133 -10.72 8.43 29.49
N ARG A 134 -9.43 8.78 29.71
CA ARG A 134 -9.03 9.73 30.75
C ARG A 134 -9.54 11.15 30.49
N ARG A 135 -9.63 11.54 29.22
CA ARG A 135 -10.17 12.82 28.75
C ARG A 135 -11.68 12.80 28.53
N LYS A 136 -12.35 11.66 28.75
CA LYS A 136 -13.79 11.46 28.51
C LYS A 136 -14.22 11.86 27.09
N ILE A 137 -13.40 11.51 26.10
CA ILE A 137 -13.69 11.76 24.68
C ILE A 137 -14.88 10.88 24.24
N ALA A 138 -15.77 11.44 23.43
CA ALA A 138 -16.92 10.74 22.88
C ALA A 138 -16.50 9.53 22.02
N GLU A 139 -17.38 8.55 21.88
CA GLU A 139 -17.07 7.28 21.24
C GLU A 139 -16.74 7.38 19.75
N ASP A 140 -17.48 8.21 19.02
CA ASP A 140 -17.24 8.54 17.62
C ASP A 140 -15.84 9.16 17.43
N GLN A 141 -15.52 10.17 18.23
CA GLN A 141 -14.23 10.85 18.20
C GLN A 141 -13.07 9.92 18.60
N ARG A 142 -13.28 9.05 19.60
CA ARG A 142 -12.29 8.05 20.02
C ARG A 142 -11.99 7.08 18.87
N SER A 143 -13.03 6.57 18.20
CA SER A 143 -12.86 5.66 17.07
C SER A 143 -12.04 6.31 15.95
N ASP A 144 -12.33 7.58 15.63
CA ASP A 144 -11.56 8.33 14.64
C ASP A 144 -10.10 8.56 15.08
N LEU A 145 -9.85 8.89 16.35
CA LEU A 145 -8.49 9.06 16.89
C LEU A 145 -7.68 7.76 16.80
N ILE A 146 -8.28 6.61 17.13
CA ILE A 146 -7.62 5.30 17.02
C ILE A 146 -7.35 4.98 15.55
N GLU A 147 -8.33 5.20 14.66
CA GLU A 147 -8.15 4.96 13.21
C GLU A 147 -7.03 5.82 12.63
N PHE A 148 -7.00 7.13 12.97
CA PHE A 148 -5.93 8.03 12.56
C PHE A 148 -4.58 7.63 13.15
N GLY A 149 -4.52 7.30 14.44
CA GLY A 149 -3.26 6.97 15.10
C GLY A 149 -2.64 5.66 14.62
N VAL A 150 -3.43 4.58 14.55
CA VAL A 150 -2.97 3.29 13.98
C VAL A 150 -2.63 3.47 12.49
N GLY A 151 -3.45 4.24 11.79
CA GLY A 151 -3.24 4.63 10.41
C GLY A 151 -1.91 5.31 10.13
N THR A 152 -1.65 6.38 10.87
CA THR A 152 -0.41 7.14 10.84
C THR A 152 0.77 6.26 11.26
N SER A 153 0.61 5.38 12.24
CA SER A 153 1.66 4.43 12.60
C SER A 153 2.08 3.54 11.45
N LEU A 154 1.11 2.94 10.76
CA LEU A 154 1.38 2.07 9.61
C LEU A 154 1.92 2.90 8.43
N GLY A 155 1.43 4.12 8.24
CA GLY A 155 1.97 5.03 7.21
C GLY A 155 3.42 5.43 7.47
N VAL A 156 3.78 5.68 8.73
CA VAL A 156 5.15 6.06 9.14
C VAL A 156 6.10 4.87 9.04
N ILE A 157 5.73 3.72 9.61
CA ILE A 157 6.64 2.56 9.69
C ILE A 157 6.99 1.99 8.31
N PHE A 158 6.05 1.98 7.38
CA PHE A 158 6.28 1.52 6.00
C PHE A 158 6.84 2.61 5.09
N MET A 159 7.11 3.81 5.62
CA MET A 159 7.51 4.96 4.83
C MET A 159 6.50 5.33 3.74
N THR A 160 5.20 5.06 3.96
CA THR A 160 4.11 5.16 2.97
C THR A 160 2.93 5.97 3.50
N PRO A 161 2.92 7.31 3.33
CA PRO A 161 1.95 8.17 3.98
C PRO A 161 0.49 7.96 3.52
N LEU A 162 0.30 7.28 2.39
CA LEU A 162 -1.01 7.05 1.80
C LEU A 162 -1.62 5.67 2.14
N PHE A 163 -0.87 4.78 2.79
CA PHE A 163 -1.34 3.42 3.09
C PHE A 163 -2.64 3.42 3.89
N GLY A 164 -2.67 4.20 4.97
CA GLY A 164 -3.83 4.29 5.85
C GLY A 164 -5.06 4.92 5.18
N VAL A 165 -4.85 5.88 4.28
CA VAL A 165 -5.93 6.47 3.45
C VAL A 165 -6.49 5.41 2.51
N GLY A 166 -5.64 4.67 1.79
CA GLY A 166 -6.06 3.60 0.88
C GLY A 166 -6.93 2.55 1.60
N ARG A 167 -6.54 2.19 2.83
CA ARG A 167 -7.31 1.26 3.68
C ARG A 167 -8.66 1.83 4.13
N SER A 168 -8.73 3.10 4.49
CA SER A 168 -9.97 3.77 4.89
C SER A 168 -10.94 3.88 3.69
N VAL A 169 -10.43 4.32 2.53
CA VAL A 169 -11.19 4.44 1.27
C VAL A 169 -11.76 3.11 0.82
N GLU A 170 -11.00 2.02 0.92
CA GLU A 170 -11.42 0.69 0.46
C GLU A 170 -12.46 0.02 1.38
N ARG A 171 -12.52 0.44 2.65
CA ARG A 171 -13.56 0.00 3.59
C ARG A 171 -14.84 0.80 3.44
N ASP A 172 -14.72 2.08 3.16
CA ASP A 172 -15.85 2.97 2.98
C ASP A 172 -16.57 2.74 1.65
N ASP A 173 -17.88 3.03 1.63
CA ASP A 173 -18.62 2.99 0.36
C ASP A 173 -18.19 4.15 -0.53
N TRP A 174 -17.43 3.83 -1.59
CA TRP A 174 -16.87 4.79 -2.54
C TRP A 174 -17.95 5.51 -3.37
N GLN A 175 -19.17 4.96 -3.44
CA GLN A 175 -20.27 5.53 -4.23
C GLN A 175 -20.86 6.79 -3.59
N VAL A 176 -20.56 7.05 -2.31
CA VAL A 176 -21.05 8.22 -1.58
C VAL A 176 -19.85 8.98 -1.00
N VAL A 177 -19.32 9.94 -1.77
CA VAL A 177 -18.29 10.87 -1.30
C VAL A 177 -18.97 12.10 -0.70
N THR A 178 -19.05 12.13 0.64
CA THR A 178 -19.55 13.28 1.40
C THR A 178 -18.42 14.25 1.73
N GLU A 179 -18.71 15.54 1.90
CA GLU A 179 -17.72 16.55 2.33
C GLU A 179 -16.99 16.15 3.62
N SER A 180 -17.71 15.51 4.56
CA SER A 180 -17.13 14.96 5.80
C SER A 180 -16.05 13.91 5.56
N LYS A 181 -16.23 13.02 4.56
CA LYS A 181 -15.23 12.01 4.19
C LYS A 181 -13.97 12.62 3.59
N LEU A 182 -14.14 13.62 2.72
CA LEU A 182 -13.00 14.35 2.15
C LEU A 182 -12.18 15.04 3.26
N GLN A 183 -12.86 15.68 4.21
CA GLN A 183 -12.20 16.29 5.38
C GLN A 183 -11.45 15.24 6.21
N LYS A 184 -12.05 14.06 6.44
CA LYS A 184 -11.40 12.93 7.12
C LYS A 184 -10.11 12.49 6.41
N TYR A 185 -10.13 12.32 5.08
CA TYR A 185 -8.93 11.94 4.32
C TYR A 185 -7.84 13.00 4.34
N VAL A 186 -8.20 14.29 4.23
CA VAL A 186 -7.22 15.39 4.32
C VAL A 186 -6.56 15.41 5.70
N LEU A 187 -7.34 15.26 6.77
CA LEU A 187 -6.81 15.17 8.14
C LEU A 187 -5.92 13.95 8.31
N TYR A 188 -6.26 12.82 7.69
CA TYR A 188 -5.45 11.61 7.73
C TYR A 188 -4.07 11.81 7.09
N ILE A 189 -4.03 12.38 5.88
CA ILE A 189 -2.78 12.69 5.18
C ILE A 189 -1.95 13.66 6.01
N PHE A 190 -2.59 14.71 6.55
CA PHE A 190 -1.93 15.70 7.39
C PHE A 190 -1.36 15.10 8.68
N THR A 191 -2.13 14.27 9.39
CA THR A 191 -1.70 13.53 10.59
C THR A 191 -0.52 12.62 10.27
N THR A 192 -0.56 11.94 9.12
CA THR A 192 0.51 11.02 8.73
C THR A 192 1.79 11.76 8.34
N PHE A 193 1.66 12.90 7.65
CA PHE A 193 2.81 13.74 7.30
C PHE A 193 3.48 14.34 8.53
N THR A 194 2.68 14.85 9.48
CA THR A 194 3.19 15.36 10.76
C THR A 194 3.79 14.26 11.63
N GLY A 195 3.24 13.03 11.58
CA GLY A 195 3.87 11.86 12.19
C GLY A 195 5.18 11.46 11.53
N PHE A 196 5.31 11.60 10.22
CA PHE A 196 6.58 11.40 9.53
C PHE A 196 7.65 12.38 10.00
N ILE A 197 7.29 13.65 10.17
CA ILE A 197 8.18 14.66 10.75
C ILE A 197 8.59 14.28 12.18
N GLY A 198 7.63 13.92 13.03
CA GLY A 198 7.91 13.47 14.41
C GLY A 198 8.82 12.25 14.46
N TYR A 199 8.61 11.29 13.54
CA TYR A 199 9.45 10.12 13.38
C TYR A 199 10.88 10.49 12.98
N LEU A 200 11.06 11.24 11.89
CA LEU A 200 12.40 11.60 11.40
C LEU A 200 13.21 12.39 12.43
N LEU A 201 12.58 13.35 13.10
CA LEU A 201 13.24 14.15 14.14
C LEU A 201 13.71 13.27 15.31
N THR A 202 12.86 12.35 15.76
CA THR A 202 13.16 11.50 16.92
C THR A 202 14.11 10.37 16.57
N TYR A 203 13.92 9.73 15.42
CA TYR A 203 14.73 8.61 14.94
C TYR A 203 16.17 9.05 14.65
N SER A 204 16.39 10.34 14.36
CA SER A 204 17.73 10.89 14.16
C SER A 204 18.68 10.73 15.35
N ILE A 205 18.14 10.51 16.56
CA ILE A 205 18.90 10.33 17.80
C ILE A 205 19.47 8.89 17.90
N PHE A 206 18.89 7.93 17.16
CA PHE A 206 19.32 6.53 17.21
C PHE A 206 20.43 6.23 16.20
N PRO A 207 21.31 5.26 16.51
CA PRO A 207 22.40 4.83 15.62
C PRO A 207 21.88 4.09 14.38
N ASN A 208 22.69 4.01 13.31
CA ASN A 208 22.40 3.31 12.05
C ASN A 208 21.10 3.75 11.35
N GLN A 209 21.10 4.98 10.84
CA GLN A 209 20.00 5.55 10.04
C GLN A 209 19.96 4.98 8.60
N GLU A 210 20.16 3.68 8.42
CA GLU A 210 20.09 3.08 7.09
C GLU A 210 18.69 3.25 6.48
N GLN A 211 18.62 3.23 5.15
CA GLN A 211 17.34 3.30 4.45
C GLN A 211 16.53 2.03 4.74
N VAL A 212 15.62 2.17 5.68
CA VAL A 212 14.66 1.15 6.07
C VAL A 212 13.65 0.96 4.94
N PHE A 213 13.35 -0.29 4.60
CA PHE A 213 12.29 -0.66 3.66
C PHE A 213 12.41 -0.06 2.24
N ALA A 214 13.58 -0.25 1.63
CA ALA A 214 13.85 0.14 0.24
C ALA A 214 14.20 -1.09 -0.63
N ILE A 215 14.01 -0.97 -1.94
CA ILE A 215 14.49 -1.93 -2.93
C ILE A 215 15.45 -1.27 -3.91
N ARG A 216 16.30 -2.07 -4.55
CA ARG A 216 17.06 -1.60 -5.71
C ARG A 216 16.10 -1.15 -6.82
N ARG A 217 16.40 0.00 -7.43
CA ARG A 217 15.70 0.45 -8.64
C ARG A 217 16.01 -0.52 -9.79
N MET A 218 14.97 -1.19 -10.28
CA MET A 218 15.01 -2.10 -11.42
C MET A 218 14.43 -1.42 -12.66
N GLU A 219 14.84 -1.85 -13.85
CA GLU A 219 14.26 -1.36 -15.09
C GLU A 219 12.76 -1.70 -15.17
N SER A 220 11.97 -0.70 -15.52
CA SER A 220 10.50 -0.75 -15.55
C SER A 220 9.95 -0.37 -16.93
N SER A 221 10.60 -0.83 -18.00
CA SER A 221 10.13 -0.56 -19.35
C SER A 221 8.80 -1.28 -19.62
N PHE A 222 7.91 -0.60 -20.36
CA PHE A 222 6.61 -1.12 -20.74
C PHE A 222 6.57 -1.36 -22.25
N THR A 223 6.23 -2.58 -22.65
CA THR A 223 6.00 -3.02 -24.01
C THR A 223 4.76 -3.90 -24.05
N TRP A 224 4.07 -3.91 -25.18
CA TRP A 224 2.88 -4.75 -25.39
C TRP A 224 3.16 -6.25 -25.21
N GLN A 225 4.37 -6.70 -25.54
CA GLN A 225 4.82 -8.09 -25.34
C GLN A 225 4.98 -8.41 -23.85
N GLY A 226 5.43 -7.43 -23.06
CA GLY A 226 5.50 -7.53 -21.59
C GLY A 226 4.17 -7.79 -20.91
N LEU A 227 3.07 -7.32 -21.48
CA LEU A 227 1.73 -7.51 -20.94
C LEU A 227 1.33 -8.99 -20.87
N LEU A 228 1.82 -9.81 -21.80
CA LEU A 228 1.58 -11.26 -21.78
C LEU A 228 2.25 -11.94 -20.58
N LEU A 229 3.35 -11.39 -20.07
CA LEU A 229 4.07 -11.88 -18.89
C LEU A 229 3.50 -11.33 -17.57
N VAL A 230 2.81 -10.20 -17.62
CA VAL A 230 2.10 -9.64 -16.45
C VAL A 230 1.01 -10.58 -15.97
N ILE A 231 0.21 -11.16 -16.88
CA ILE A 231 -0.91 -12.06 -16.53
C ILE A 231 -0.45 -13.28 -15.71
N PRO A 232 0.51 -14.11 -16.16
CA PRO A 232 0.98 -15.25 -15.36
C PRO A 232 1.62 -14.80 -14.05
N MET A 233 2.29 -13.64 -14.00
CA MET A 233 2.84 -13.11 -12.74
C MET A 233 1.76 -12.70 -11.73
N ILE A 234 0.64 -12.13 -12.20
CA ILE A 234 -0.53 -11.87 -11.33
C ILE A 234 -1.06 -13.18 -10.76
N LEU A 235 -1.25 -14.20 -11.61
CA LEU A 235 -1.77 -15.50 -11.19
C LEU A 235 -0.84 -16.19 -10.19
N LEU A 236 0.46 -16.23 -10.47
CA LEU A 236 1.47 -16.80 -9.56
C LEU A 236 1.53 -16.04 -8.23
N GLY A 237 1.46 -14.70 -8.26
CA GLY A 237 1.38 -13.87 -7.06
C GLY A 237 0.12 -14.19 -6.25
N ALA A 238 -1.03 -14.37 -6.89
CA ALA A 238 -2.29 -14.68 -6.21
C ALA A 238 -2.24 -16.07 -5.56
N LEU A 239 -1.68 -17.06 -6.26
CA LEU A 239 -1.46 -18.40 -5.73
C LEU A 239 -0.49 -18.39 -4.54
N PHE A 240 0.59 -17.62 -4.61
CA PHE A 240 1.53 -17.43 -3.51
C PHE A 240 0.84 -16.76 -2.30
N GLY A 241 0.03 -15.73 -2.54
CA GLY A 241 -0.78 -15.09 -1.51
C GLY A 241 -1.74 -16.08 -0.83
N LYS A 242 -2.42 -16.93 -1.62
CA LYS A 242 -3.29 -17.98 -1.08
C LYS A 242 -2.50 -19.01 -0.26
N PHE A 243 -1.34 -19.42 -0.74
CA PHE A 243 -0.45 -20.33 -0.01
C PHE A 243 -0.06 -19.75 1.36
N PHE A 244 0.29 -18.47 1.43
CA PHE A 244 0.58 -17.77 2.68
C PHE A 244 -0.62 -17.81 3.64
N LEU A 245 -1.82 -17.52 3.15
CA LEU A 245 -3.06 -17.56 3.95
C LEU A 245 -3.34 -18.96 4.52
N VAL A 246 -3.18 -20.00 3.70
CA VAL A 246 -3.40 -21.40 4.13
C VAL A 246 -2.40 -21.81 5.21
N LEU A 247 -1.12 -21.43 5.07
CA LEU A 247 -0.13 -21.72 6.10
C LEU A 247 -0.43 -20.97 7.41
N ARG A 248 -0.88 -19.71 7.33
CA ARG A 248 -1.28 -18.93 8.50
C ARG A 248 -2.43 -19.59 9.24
N GLU A 249 -3.49 -19.96 8.55
CA GLU A 249 -4.66 -20.63 9.14
C GLU A 249 -4.28 -21.97 9.79
N ARG A 250 -3.44 -22.76 9.12
CA ARG A 250 -2.93 -24.03 9.68
C ARG A 250 -2.05 -23.80 10.91
N GLY A 251 -1.19 -22.78 10.89
CA GLY A 251 -0.33 -22.42 12.00
C GLY A 251 -1.14 -21.99 13.23
N GLU A 252 -2.21 -21.24 13.03
CA GLU A 252 -3.11 -20.82 14.11
C GLU A 252 -3.86 -22.02 14.72
N LYS A 253 -4.42 -22.90 13.89
CA LYS A 253 -5.05 -24.15 14.36
C LYS A 253 -4.07 -25.01 15.15
N LEU A 254 -2.81 -25.09 14.73
CA LEU A 254 -1.76 -25.81 15.44
C LEU A 254 -1.49 -25.18 16.82
N ASN A 255 -1.36 -23.85 16.89
CA ASN A 255 -1.15 -23.12 18.13
C ASN A 255 -2.31 -23.30 19.13
N GLN A 256 -3.55 -23.36 18.63
CA GLN A 256 -4.73 -23.59 19.48
C GLN A 256 -4.79 -25.01 20.05
N ARG A 257 -4.23 -26.00 19.34
CA ARG A 257 -4.29 -27.42 19.75
C ARG A 257 -3.32 -27.77 20.88
N ILE A 258 -2.18 -27.09 20.97
CA ILE A 258 -1.12 -27.43 21.91
C ILE A 258 -1.17 -26.46 23.11
N ARG A 259 -1.39 -27.01 24.31
CA ARG A 259 -1.63 -26.22 25.53
C ARG A 259 -0.37 -25.63 26.16
N ASN A 260 0.81 -26.24 25.98
CA ASN A 260 2.03 -25.81 26.65
C ASN A 260 2.89 -24.93 25.72
N PRO A 261 3.02 -23.61 25.97
CA PRO A 261 3.72 -22.70 25.06
C PRO A 261 5.25 -22.87 25.06
N LEU A 262 5.84 -23.40 26.14
CA LEU A 262 7.30 -23.47 26.30
C LEU A 262 8.00 -24.37 25.27
N PRO A 263 7.65 -25.66 25.11
CA PRO A 263 8.34 -26.53 24.14
C PRO A 263 8.15 -26.07 22.69
N LEU A 264 6.99 -25.49 22.36
CA LEU A 264 6.72 -24.87 21.07
C LEU A 264 7.67 -23.70 20.79
N ALA A 265 7.75 -22.75 21.73
CA ALA A 265 8.58 -21.57 21.57
C ALA A 265 10.06 -21.93 21.42
N ILE A 266 10.55 -22.92 22.19
CA ILE A 266 11.91 -23.46 22.06
C ILE A 266 12.11 -24.11 20.68
N PHE A 267 11.16 -24.93 20.22
CA PHE A 267 11.24 -25.58 18.90
C PHE A 267 11.36 -24.54 17.77
N ALA A 268 10.53 -23.49 17.79
CA ALA A 268 10.64 -22.41 16.82
C ALA A 268 11.97 -21.66 16.93
N GLY A 269 12.47 -21.41 18.15
CA GLY A 269 13.77 -20.79 18.37
C GLY A 269 14.93 -21.60 17.79
N ILE A 270 14.93 -22.91 18.00
CA ILE A 270 15.94 -23.82 17.41
C ILE A 270 15.86 -23.78 15.88
N LEU A 271 14.67 -23.92 15.30
CA LEU A 271 14.50 -23.92 13.85
C LEU A 271 14.89 -22.58 13.22
N LEU A 272 14.47 -21.47 13.84
CA LEU A 272 14.83 -20.11 13.42
C LEU A 272 16.34 -19.92 13.46
N GLY A 273 17.00 -20.37 14.54
CA GLY A 273 18.44 -20.25 14.70
C GLY A 273 19.24 -21.15 13.74
N LEU A 274 18.75 -22.35 13.44
CA LEU A 274 19.32 -23.23 12.40
C LEU A 274 19.25 -22.55 11.03
N LEU A 275 18.07 -22.05 10.63
CA LEU A 275 17.90 -21.35 9.37
C LEU A 275 18.70 -20.04 9.33
N GLY A 276 18.73 -19.29 10.43
CA GLY A 276 19.53 -18.07 10.56
C GLY A 276 21.03 -18.31 10.44
N THR A 277 21.51 -19.49 10.84
CA THR A 277 22.91 -19.91 10.62
C THR A 277 23.19 -20.22 9.15
N ILE A 278 22.20 -20.73 8.40
CA ILE A 278 22.31 -20.98 6.96
C ILE A 278 22.27 -19.66 6.18
N SER A 279 21.34 -18.77 6.52
CA SER A 279 21.21 -17.47 5.87
C SER A 279 20.59 -16.42 6.80
N PRO A 280 21.16 -15.20 6.88
CA PRO A 280 20.61 -14.12 7.69
C PRO A 280 19.23 -13.65 7.18
N TYR A 281 18.85 -13.98 5.93
CA TYR A 281 17.55 -13.61 5.37
C TYR A 281 16.37 -14.29 6.07
N PHE A 282 16.58 -15.39 6.81
CA PHE A 282 15.52 -16.01 7.59
C PHE A 282 15.24 -15.30 8.92
N LEU A 283 16.22 -14.57 9.46
CA LEU A 283 16.05 -13.78 10.68
C LEU A 283 15.31 -12.45 10.41
N PHE A 284 14.69 -11.90 11.45
CA PHE A 284 14.03 -10.59 11.46
C PHE A 284 12.89 -10.43 10.43
N SER A 285 12.26 -9.26 10.41
CA SER A 285 11.16 -8.96 9.50
C SER A 285 11.57 -8.96 8.00
N GLY A 286 12.85 -8.71 7.71
CA GLY A 286 13.37 -8.48 6.36
C GLY A 286 13.37 -7.00 5.95
N GLU A 287 12.84 -6.11 6.80
CA GLU A 287 12.72 -4.66 6.56
C GLU A 287 14.06 -3.96 6.28
N HIS A 288 15.08 -4.22 7.10
CA HIS A 288 16.43 -3.65 6.95
C HIS A 288 17.24 -4.33 5.83
N ASN A 289 16.99 -5.62 5.61
CA ASN A 289 17.74 -6.44 4.65
C ASN A 289 17.18 -6.38 3.23
N LEU A 290 16.02 -5.75 3.01
CA LEU A 290 15.34 -5.78 1.72
C LEU A 290 16.18 -5.13 0.60
N LEU A 291 16.83 -4.00 0.89
CA LEU A 291 17.66 -3.29 -0.09
C LEU A 291 18.92 -4.08 -0.42
N SER A 292 19.61 -4.61 0.59
CA SER A 292 20.83 -5.41 0.40
C SER A 292 20.51 -6.73 -0.32
N PHE A 293 19.40 -7.38 0.04
CA PHE A 293 18.90 -8.59 -0.61
C PHE A 293 18.62 -8.37 -2.10
N THR A 294 17.84 -7.34 -2.45
CA THR A 294 17.49 -7.06 -3.86
C THR A 294 18.71 -6.71 -4.73
N ARG A 295 19.78 -6.18 -4.13
CA ARG A 295 21.06 -6.00 -4.84
C ARG A 295 21.79 -7.32 -5.09
N GLN A 296 21.79 -8.23 -4.11
CA GLN A 296 22.44 -9.53 -4.23
C GLN A 296 21.63 -10.53 -5.06
N ALA A 297 20.32 -10.37 -5.14
CA ALA A 297 19.43 -11.28 -5.85
C ALA A 297 19.76 -11.46 -7.36
N GLU A 298 20.42 -10.48 -7.99
CA GLU A 298 20.86 -10.59 -9.39
C GLU A 298 21.88 -11.71 -9.63
N THR A 299 22.67 -12.06 -8.62
CA THR A 299 23.67 -13.14 -8.73
C THR A 299 23.13 -14.48 -8.23
N MET A 300 21.91 -14.50 -7.68
CA MET A 300 21.27 -15.71 -7.15
C MET A 300 20.50 -16.44 -8.24
N ASN A 301 20.57 -17.77 -8.25
CA ASN A 301 19.78 -18.57 -9.17
C ASN A 301 18.30 -18.63 -8.75
N PHE A 302 17.46 -19.10 -9.67
CA PHE A 302 16.00 -19.27 -9.48
C PHE A 302 15.65 -20.04 -8.18
N PHE A 303 16.28 -21.19 -7.95
CA PHE A 303 15.95 -22.07 -6.83
C PHE A 303 16.32 -21.46 -5.48
N LEU A 304 17.43 -20.73 -5.39
CA LEU A 304 17.85 -20.08 -4.16
C LEU A 304 16.89 -18.95 -3.76
N LEU A 305 16.45 -18.14 -4.73
CA LEU A 305 15.47 -17.07 -4.49
C LEU A 305 14.12 -17.64 -4.05
N LEU A 306 13.69 -18.75 -4.68
CA LEU A 306 12.47 -19.45 -4.28
C LEU A 306 12.61 -20.03 -2.86
N LEU A 307 13.75 -20.65 -2.54
CA LEU A 307 14.04 -21.16 -1.20
C LEU A 307 13.99 -20.05 -0.15
N ILE A 308 14.59 -18.89 -0.42
CA ILE A 308 14.55 -17.74 0.48
C ILE A 308 13.11 -17.23 0.64
N GLY A 309 12.37 -17.05 -0.46
CA GLY A 309 10.99 -16.58 -0.42
C GLY A 309 10.05 -17.51 0.35
N PHE A 310 9.97 -18.78 -0.04
CA PHE A 310 9.12 -19.77 0.63
C PHE A 310 9.62 -20.12 2.03
N GLY A 311 10.93 -20.19 2.24
CA GLY A 311 11.51 -20.43 3.56
C GLY A 311 11.21 -19.28 4.52
N LYS A 312 11.20 -18.02 4.05
CA LYS A 312 10.77 -16.85 4.85
C LYS A 312 9.32 -16.98 5.29
N VAL A 313 8.41 -17.39 4.38
CA VAL A 313 7.01 -17.66 4.74
C VAL A 313 6.94 -18.78 5.78
N ALA A 314 7.62 -19.89 5.54
CA ALA A 314 7.58 -21.06 6.43
C ALA A 314 8.04 -20.69 7.85
N ILE A 315 9.20 -20.02 7.99
CA ILE A 315 9.71 -19.67 9.32
C ILE A 315 8.85 -18.62 10.02
N THR A 316 8.28 -17.65 9.28
CA THR A 316 7.32 -16.67 9.82
C THR A 316 6.09 -17.38 10.40
N MET A 317 5.54 -18.36 9.68
CA MET A 317 4.36 -19.12 10.13
C MET A 317 4.67 -20.05 11.29
N ILE A 318 5.86 -20.66 11.31
CA ILE A 318 6.30 -21.49 12.45
C ILE A 318 6.49 -20.63 13.70
N CYS A 319 7.06 -19.43 13.56
CA CYS A 319 7.16 -18.46 14.67
C CYS A 319 5.76 -18.19 15.26
N LEU A 320 4.79 -17.78 14.42
CA LEU A 320 3.42 -17.51 14.86
C LEU A 320 2.75 -18.73 15.50
N ALA A 321 2.87 -19.90 14.87
CA ALA A 321 2.31 -21.15 15.38
C ALA A 321 2.89 -21.56 16.74
N CYS A 322 4.11 -21.11 17.04
CA CYS A 322 4.84 -21.43 18.26
C CYS A 322 4.86 -20.27 19.28
N ASN A 323 3.90 -19.36 19.21
CA ASN A 323 3.74 -18.21 20.12
C ASN A 323 4.83 -17.14 20.06
N TRP A 324 5.69 -17.15 19.03
CA TRP A 324 6.45 -15.95 18.68
C TRP A 324 5.48 -15.03 17.94
N ARG A 325 4.93 -14.02 18.62
CA ARG A 325 3.86 -13.18 18.09
C ARG A 325 4.39 -11.83 17.61
N GLY A 326 3.91 -11.37 16.47
CA GLY A 326 4.34 -10.12 15.85
C GLY A 326 3.59 -9.87 14.54
N GLY A 327 4.00 -8.84 13.80
CA GLY A 327 3.40 -8.52 12.50
C GLY A 327 3.97 -9.37 11.36
N THR A 328 3.16 -9.53 10.31
CA THR A 328 3.50 -10.38 9.16
C THR A 328 3.67 -9.62 7.85
N ILE A 329 3.47 -8.30 7.85
CA ILE A 329 3.44 -7.51 6.61
C ILE A 329 4.85 -7.40 6.03
N PHE A 330 5.87 -7.01 6.81
CA PHE A 330 7.25 -6.99 6.33
C PHE A 330 7.75 -8.36 5.81
N PRO A 331 7.63 -9.48 6.56
CA PRO A 331 8.03 -10.79 6.05
C PRO A 331 7.28 -11.21 4.78
N MET A 332 5.99 -10.89 4.69
CA MET A 332 5.18 -11.14 3.49
C MET A 332 5.71 -10.39 2.28
N ILE A 333 6.04 -9.10 2.43
CA ILE A 333 6.55 -8.27 1.34
C ILE A 333 7.93 -8.78 0.91
N PHE A 334 8.82 -9.05 1.87
CA PHE A 334 10.14 -9.62 1.59
C PHE A 334 10.03 -10.95 0.83
N ALA A 335 9.19 -11.86 1.31
CA ALA A 335 8.99 -13.16 0.69
C ALA A 335 8.37 -13.06 -0.72
N SER A 336 7.44 -12.12 -0.90
CA SER A 336 6.81 -11.84 -2.19
C SER A 336 7.81 -11.27 -3.19
N ILE A 337 8.68 -10.35 -2.76
CA ILE A 337 9.74 -9.78 -3.60
C ILE A 337 10.78 -10.85 -3.96
N ALA A 338 11.22 -11.67 -2.99
CA ALA A 338 12.15 -12.77 -3.23
C ALA A 338 11.61 -13.78 -4.27
N THR A 339 10.34 -14.15 -4.14
CA THR A 339 9.69 -15.08 -5.07
C THR A 339 9.43 -14.42 -6.43
N GLY A 340 9.04 -13.15 -6.45
CA GLY A 340 8.87 -12.37 -7.68
C GLY A 340 10.18 -12.22 -8.45
N LEU A 341 11.29 -12.01 -7.74
CA LEU A 341 12.65 -11.96 -8.32
C LEU A 341 13.06 -13.31 -8.89
N ALA A 342 12.70 -14.43 -8.23
CA ALA A 342 12.95 -15.76 -8.79
C ALA A 342 12.33 -15.89 -10.19
N PHE A 343 11.04 -15.57 -10.33
CA PHE A 343 10.37 -15.62 -11.63
C PHE A 343 10.90 -14.57 -12.62
N ALA A 344 11.27 -13.38 -12.16
CA ALA A 344 11.90 -12.36 -13.01
C ALA A 344 13.27 -12.80 -13.54
N ASN A 345 14.02 -13.64 -12.82
CA ASN A 345 15.27 -14.22 -13.32
C ASN A 345 15.06 -15.21 -14.48
N LEU A 346 13.87 -15.81 -14.61
CA LEU A 346 13.54 -16.69 -15.74
C LEU A 346 12.95 -15.94 -16.93
N LEU A 347 12.39 -14.76 -16.69
CA LEU A 347 11.65 -13.96 -17.67
C LEU A 347 12.48 -12.72 -18.02
N PRO A 348 13.21 -12.68 -19.15
CA PRO A 348 14.12 -11.59 -19.50
C PRO A 348 13.34 -10.35 -20.00
N TYR A 349 12.45 -9.83 -19.17
CA TYR A 349 11.60 -8.69 -19.49
C TYR A 349 11.27 -7.89 -18.24
N SER A 350 11.67 -6.61 -18.22
CA SER A 350 11.29 -5.60 -17.21
C SER A 350 11.16 -6.16 -15.79
N PRO A 351 12.28 -6.58 -15.14
CA PRO A 351 12.25 -7.20 -13.82
C PRO A 351 11.50 -6.36 -12.78
N GLY A 352 11.60 -5.03 -12.88
CA GLY A 352 10.89 -4.11 -12.00
C GLY A 352 9.37 -4.25 -12.11
N LEU A 353 8.83 -4.34 -13.34
CA LEU A 353 7.39 -4.53 -13.56
C LEU A 353 6.92 -5.91 -13.06
N LEU A 354 7.63 -6.98 -13.39
CA LEU A 354 7.23 -8.34 -13.02
C LEU A 354 7.24 -8.54 -11.50
N VAL A 355 8.29 -8.06 -10.83
CA VAL A 355 8.39 -8.11 -9.36
C VAL A 355 7.31 -7.26 -8.72
N ALA A 356 7.04 -6.05 -9.23
CA ALA A 356 6.01 -5.16 -8.70
C ALA A 356 4.61 -5.80 -8.81
N VAL A 357 4.26 -6.32 -9.98
CA VAL A 357 2.96 -6.97 -10.24
C VAL A 357 2.78 -8.23 -9.41
N PHE A 358 3.80 -9.09 -9.32
CA PHE A 358 3.75 -10.30 -8.49
C PHE A 358 3.55 -9.94 -7.01
N THR A 359 4.36 -9.01 -6.51
CA THR A 359 4.33 -8.55 -5.11
C THR A 359 2.99 -7.91 -4.78
N ALA A 360 2.46 -7.08 -5.68
CA ALA A 360 1.15 -6.44 -5.56
C ALA A 360 0.02 -7.47 -5.51
N SER A 361 0.00 -8.43 -6.44
CA SER A 361 -0.98 -9.51 -6.46
C SER A 361 -0.96 -10.33 -5.16
N ALA A 362 0.23 -10.77 -4.74
CA ALA A 362 0.42 -11.57 -3.53
C ALA A 362 -0.04 -10.84 -2.27
N CYS A 363 0.48 -9.63 -2.05
CA CYS A 363 0.18 -8.86 -0.84
C CYS A 363 -1.28 -8.40 -0.81
N ALA A 364 -1.87 -8.03 -1.96
CA ALA A 364 -3.27 -7.65 -2.02
C ALA A 364 -4.19 -8.81 -1.68
N VAL A 365 -3.86 -10.04 -2.09
CA VAL A 365 -4.59 -11.25 -1.70
C VAL A 365 -4.52 -11.47 -0.19
N ILE A 366 -3.32 -11.35 0.40
CA ILE A 366 -3.15 -11.64 1.83
C ILE A 366 -3.81 -10.57 2.70
N LEU A 367 -3.67 -9.30 2.33
CA LEU A 367 -4.26 -8.15 3.03
C LEU A 367 -5.75 -7.99 2.72
N LYS A 368 -6.26 -8.63 1.65
CA LYS A 368 -7.63 -8.47 1.13
C LYS A 368 -7.99 -7.01 0.82
N GLN A 369 -6.98 -6.21 0.47
CA GLN A 369 -7.08 -4.76 0.29
C GLN A 369 -6.20 -4.29 -0.90
N PRO A 370 -6.64 -4.51 -2.16
CA PRO A 370 -5.95 -4.04 -3.36
C PRO A 370 -5.51 -2.58 -3.35
N LEU A 371 -6.39 -1.65 -2.98
CA LEU A 371 -6.08 -0.22 -3.02
C LEU A 371 -5.09 0.16 -1.92
N ALA A 372 -5.30 -0.34 -0.69
CA ALA A 372 -4.34 -0.12 0.39
C ALA A 372 -2.95 -0.67 0.01
N THR A 373 -2.89 -1.86 -0.59
CA THR A 373 -1.65 -2.48 -1.06
C THR A 373 -0.95 -1.64 -2.13
N ALA A 374 -1.69 -1.04 -3.07
CA ALA A 374 -1.10 -0.14 -4.06
C ALA A 374 -0.52 1.12 -3.39
N CYS A 375 -1.20 1.69 -2.40
CA CYS A 375 -0.70 2.83 -1.62
C CYS A 375 0.54 2.47 -0.79
N LEU A 376 0.64 1.24 -0.28
CA LEU A 376 1.83 0.71 0.41
C LEU A 376 3.05 0.64 -0.53
N PHE A 377 2.82 0.39 -1.81
CA PHE A 377 3.90 0.19 -2.77
C PHE A 377 4.30 1.44 -3.55
N LEU A 378 3.61 2.56 -3.34
CA LEU A 378 3.84 3.81 -4.07
C LEU A 378 5.26 4.37 -3.90
N LEU A 379 5.89 4.14 -2.74
CA LEU A 379 7.27 4.57 -2.47
C LEU A 379 8.28 3.42 -2.53
N LEU A 380 7.82 2.17 -2.52
CA LEU A 380 8.68 0.99 -2.67
C LEU A 380 9.03 0.76 -4.15
N PHE A 381 8.06 0.89 -5.06
CA PHE A 381 8.24 0.74 -6.49
C PHE A 381 8.13 2.10 -7.22
N PRO A 382 8.64 2.23 -8.45
CA PRO A 382 8.48 3.45 -9.25
C PRO A 382 6.99 3.84 -9.39
N VAL A 383 6.69 5.12 -9.18
CA VAL A 383 5.31 5.67 -9.20
C VAL A 383 4.61 5.43 -10.54
N GLU A 384 5.37 5.36 -11.64
CA GLU A 384 4.88 5.02 -12.98
C GLU A 384 4.17 3.66 -13.04
N LEU A 385 4.53 2.74 -12.14
CA LEU A 385 3.93 1.41 -12.05
C LEU A 385 2.66 1.36 -11.20
N PHE A 386 2.24 2.47 -10.59
CA PHE A 386 1.12 2.48 -9.64
C PHE A 386 -0.16 1.87 -10.19
N LEU A 387 -0.53 2.21 -11.44
CA LEU A 387 -1.71 1.65 -12.10
C LEU A 387 -1.61 0.13 -12.26
N TRP A 388 -0.43 -0.39 -12.63
CA TRP A 388 -0.18 -1.81 -12.80
C TRP A 388 -0.20 -2.56 -11.48
N ILE A 389 0.37 -1.97 -10.43
CA ILE A 389 0.36 -2.50 -9.06
C ILE A 389 -1.09 -2.62 -8.57
N TRP A 390 -1.88 -1.56 -8.71
CA TRP A 390 -3.28 -1.56 -8.32
C TRP A 390 -4.09 -2.59 -9.12
N LEU A 391 -3.94 -2.61 -10.45
CA LEU A 391 -4.62 -3.56 -11.32
C LEU A 391 -4.24 -5.01 -10.99
N ALA A 392 -2.96 -5.28 -10.74
CA ALA A 392 -2.47 -6.59 -10.33
C ALA A 392 -3.07 -7.06 -9.01
N GLY A 393 -3.09 -6.18 -8.00
CA GLY A 393 -3.71 -6.48 -6.71
C GLY A 393 -5.23 -6.74 -6.82
N TYR A 394 -5.92 -5.97 -7.67
CA TYR A 394 -7.35 -6.14 -7.91
C TYR A 394 -7.65 -7.45 -8.66
N LEU A 395 -6.93 -7.71 -9.76
CA LEU A 395 -7.10 -8.92 -10.56
C LEU A 395 -6.70 -10.19 -9.79
N GLY A 396 -5.66 -10.14 -8.96
CA GLY A 396 -5.24 -11.26 -8.12
C GLY A 396 -6.32 -11.66 -7.10
N ASN A 397 -6.94 -10.70 -6.42
CA ASN A 397 -8.08 -10.97 -5.55
C ASN A 397 -9.30 -11.49 -6.32
N LEU A 398 -9.62 -10.85 -7.46
CA LEU A 398 -10.75 -11.26 -8.30
C LEU A 398 -10.60 -12.69 -8.82
N PHE A 399 -9.37 -13.09 -9.17
CA PHE A 399 -9.05 -14.45 -9.58
C PHE A 399 -9.41 -15.46 -8.47
N LEU A 400 -8.95 -15.23 -7.24
CA LEU A 400 -9.25 -16.14 -6.13
C LEU A 400 -10.75 -16.19 -5.79
N GLN A 401 -11.45 -15.06 -5.87
CA GLN A 401 -12.90 -15.02 -5.60
C GLN A 401 -13.73 -15.76 -6.65
N ARG A 402 -13.26 -15.84 -7.90
CA ARG A 402 -14.01 -16.49 -9.00
C ARG A 402 -13.69 -17.96 -9.16
N VAL A 403 -12.54 -18.43 -8.67
CA VAL A 403 -12.17 -19.83 -8.79
C VAL A 403 -12.93 -20.64 -7.72
N PRO A 404 -13.85 -21.54 -8.11
CA PRO A 404 -14.74 -22.24 -7.17
C PRO A 404 -14.01 -23.15 -6.18
N PHE A 405 -12.72 -23.47 -6.39
CA PHE A 405 -11.93 -24.19 -5.41
C PHE A 405 -11.59 -23.35 -4.17
N PHE A 406 -11.56 -22.02 -4.29
CA PHE A 406 -11.19 -21.09 -3.23
C PHE A 406 -12.45 -20.33 -2.74
N HIS A 407 -13.33 -21.01 -1.99
CA HIS A 407 -14.46 -20.34 -1.33
C HIS A 407 -13.94 -19.47 -0.16
N GLU A 408 -13.58 -18.23 -0.44
CA GLU A 408 -13.36 -17.19 0.57
C GLU A 408 -14.57 -16.25 0.60
N GLU A 409 -14.96 -15.77 1.79
CA GLU A 409 -15.98 -14.74 1.93
C GLU A 409 -15.68 -13.54 1.02
N GLN A 410 -16.73 -13.02 0.37
CA GLN A 410 -16.65 -11.91 -0.58
C GLN A 410 -16.09 -10.65 0.11
N THR A 411 -14.80 -10.38 -0.06
CA THR A 411 -14.13 -9.22 0.55
C THR A 411 -14.19 -7.98 -0.31
N ILE A 412 -14.22 -8.15 -1.64
CA ILE A 412 -14.45 -7.05 -2.57
C ILE A 412 -15.96 -6.99 -2.77
N LYS A 413 -16.61 -5.92 -2.31
CA LYS A 413 -17.90 -5.51 -2.88
C LYS A 413 -17.64 -5.30 -4.37
N ALA A 414 -17.90 -6.32 -5.18
CA ALA A 414 -17.54 -6.33 -6.59
C ALA A 414 -17.95 -4.99 -7.21
N PHE A 415 -17.05 -4.37 -7.97
CA PHE A 415 -17.37 -3.23 -8.81
C PHE A 415 -18.54 -3.65 -9.71
N LYS A 416 -19.77 -3.37 -9.27
CA LYS A 416 -20.92 -3.39 -10.15
C LYS A 416 -20.66 -2.22 -11.07
N LEU A 417 -20.30 -2.52 -12.33
CA LEU A 417 -20.48 -1.52 -13.38
C LEU A 417 -21.88 -0.93 -13.16
N PRO A 418 -22.04 0.41 -13.14
CA PRO A 418 -23.37 0.97 -13.10
C PRO A 418 -24.17 0.27 -14.19
N GLU A 419 -25.25 -0.42 -13.80
CA GLU A 419 -26.16 -0.97 -14.79
C GLU A 419 -26.57 0.23 -15.63
N LEU A 420 -26.04 0.31 -16.86
CA LEU A 420 -26.55 1.25 -17.85
C LEU A 420 -28.06 1.07 -17.80
N PRO A 421 -28.84 2.15 -17.56
CA PRO A 421 -30.27 2.02 -17.34
C PRO A 421 -30.80 1.17 -18.47
N LYS A 422 -31.20 -0.06 -18.15
CA LYS A 422 -31.85 -0.95 -19.11
C LYS A 422 -32.97 -0.10 -19.65
N ARG A 423 -32.94 0.17 -20.96
CA ARG A 423 -33.96 0.97 -21.63
C ARG A 423 -35.26 0.23 -21.42
N THR A 424 -35.98 0.57 -20.34
CA THR A 424 -37.27 0.04 -20.03
C THR A 424 -38.15 0.53 -21.16
N LYS A 425 -38.46 -0.36 -22.10
CA LYS A 425 -39.69 -0.22 -22.88
C LYS A 425 -40.79 -0.14 -21.83
N LYS A 426 -41.27 1.08 -21.56
CA LYS A 426 -42.42 1.29 -20.69
C LYS A 426 -43.54 0.37 -21.19
N PRO A 427 -44.17 -0.42 -20.31
CA PRO A 427 -45.41 -1.08 -20.66
C PRO A 427 -46.41 0.00 -21.06
N SER A 428 -47.09 -0.19 -22.19
CA SER A 428 -48.20 0.64 -22.62
C SER A 428 -49.37 0.44 -21.64
N VAL A 429 -49.41 1.25 -20.58
CA VAL A 429 -50.61 1.36 -19.75
C VAL A 429 -51.56 2.32 -20.46
N LYS A 430 -52.63 1.76 -21.01
CA LYS A 430 -53.85 2.50 -21.39
C LYS A 430 -54.41 3.12 -20.11
N ASN A 431 -54.23 4.43 -19.94
CA ASN A 431 -55.07 5.21 -19.04
C ASN A 431 -56.19 5.83 -19.89
N GLU A 432 -57.39 5.26 -19.77
CA GLU A 432 -58.63 5.97 -19.99
C GLU A 432 -58.71 7.13 -18.98
N GLU A 433 -59.31 8.24 -19.41
CA GLU A 433 -59.59 9.46 -18.64
C GLU A 433 -58.43 10.43 -18.32
N LYS A 434 -58.04 11.20 -19.34
CA LYS A 434 -58.07 12.69 -19.33
C LYS A 434 -57.83 13.25 -20.74
N THR A 435 -58.63 12.77 -21.69
CA THR A 435 -58.60 13.18 -23.10
C THR A 435 -59.75 14.14 -23.43
N ARG A 436 -60.09 15.04 -22.50
CA ARG A 436 -61.05 16.13 -22.74
C ARG A 436 -60.50 17.53 -22.49
N ASP A 437 -59.37 17.68 -21.79
CA ASP A 437 -58.89 19.01 -21.35
C ASP A 437 -57.81 19.62 -22.28
N VAL A 438 -57.01 18.79 -22.98
CA VAL A 438 -55.88 19.29 -23.80
C VAL A 438 -56.30 19.82 -25.18
N SER A 439 -57.42 19.33 -25.73
CA SER A 439 -57.99 19.83 -26.99
C SER A 439 -58.71 21.17 -26.83
N GLU A 440 -59.33 21.41 -25.68
CA GLU A 440 -59.96 22.70 -25.37
C GLU A 440 -58.93 23.78 -25.06
N LEU A 441 -57.86 23.44 -24.33
CA LEU A 441 -56.73 24.34 -24.10
C LEU A 441 -55.99 24.72 -25.39
N ARG A 442 -55.90 23.81 -26.38
CA ARG A 442 -55.36 24.12 -27.71
C ARG A 442 -56.29 25.00 -28.53
N LYS A 443 -57.60 24.71 -28.56
CA LYS A 443 -58.59 25.57 -29.25
C LYS A 443 -58.69 26.97 -28.63
N ALA A 444 -58.52 27.10 -27.31
CA ALA A 444 -58.48 28.39 -26.62
C ALA A 444 -57.19 29.18 -26.92
N ALA A 445 -56.04 28.50 -27.04
CA ALA A 445 -54.78 29.11 -27.45
C ALA A 445 -54.80 29.57 -28.91
N ASP A 446 -55.44 28.81 -29.81
CA ASP A 446 -55.58 29.16 -31.22
C ASP A 446 -56.57 30.31 -31.44
N ARG A 447 -57.66 30.38 -30.66
CA ARG A 447 -58.57 31.56 -30.65
C ARG A 447 -57.85 32.84 -30.19
N LYS A 448 -57.02 32.77 -29.13
CA LYS A 448 -56.22 33.92 -28.67
C LYS A 448 -55.10 34.32 -29.64
N LYS A 449 -54.62 33.41 -30.49
CA LYS A 449 -53.68 33.72 -31.57
C LYS A 449 -54.37 34.34 -32.77
N ALA A 450 -55.60 33.92 -33.10
CA ALA A 450 -56.41 34.52 -34.16
C ALA A 450 -56.88 35.94 -33.79
N GLU A 451 -57.33 36.19 -32.56
CA GLU A 451 -57.70 37.54 -32.08
C GLU A 451 -56.54 38.53 -32.04
N LYS A 452 -55.29 38.04 -31.90
CA LYS A 452 -54.08 38.88 -31.96
C LYS A 452 -53.53 39.07 -33.37
N ALA A 453 -54.00 38.30 -34.35
CA ALA A 453 -53.58 38.44 -35.75
C ALA A 453 -54.39 39.50 -36.52
N ASP A 454 -55.58 39.87 -36.04
CA ASP A 454 -56.44 40.92 -36.63
C ASP A 454 -56.17 42.34 -36.11
N LEU A 455 -55.13 42.53 -35.30
CA LEU A 455 -54.72 43.84 -34.76
C LEU A 455 -53.22 44.10 -35.01
N GLN A 456 -52.83 44.27 -36.28
CA GLN A 456 -51.57 44.92 -36.66
C GLN A 456 -51.85 46.31 -37.26
N PRO A 457 -51.24 47.39 -36.75
CA PRO A 457 -50.97 48.58 -37.55
C PRO A 457 -49.61 48.45 -38.28
N ARG A 458 -49.66 48.68 -39.60
CA ARG A 458 -48.53 48.77 -40.55
C ARG A 458 -47.57 49.92 -40.20
N VAL A 459 -46.25 49.66 -40.29
CA VAL A 459 -45.27 50.67 -40.73
C VAL A 459 -44.21 50.00 -41.64
N THR A 460 -43.88 50.73 -42.70
CA THR A 460 -43.24 50.39 -43.98
C THR A 460 -41.71 50.23 -43.98
N GLU A 461 -41.20 49.39 -44.90
CA GLU A 461 -39.79 49.18 -45.28
C GLU A 461 -39.08 50.40 -45.90
N PRO A 462 -37.75 50.33 -46.12
CA PRO A 462 -37.34 50.34 -47.53
C PRO A 462 -36.18 49.39 -47.94
N LYS A 463 -36.48 48.63 -49.01
CA LYS A 463 -35.74 48.33 -50.25
C LYS A 463 -34.39 47.57 -50.24
N ARG A 464 -34.46 46.41 -50.94
CA ARG A 464 -33.39 45.60 -51.56
C ARG A 464 -32.88 46.24 -52.86
N GLU A 465 -31.59 46.03 -53.17
CA GLU A 465 -31.07 46.02 -54.55
C GLU A 465 -30.06 44.85 -54.73
N ILE A 466 -30.36 43.87 -55.61
CA ILE A 466 -29.82 43.68 -56.98
C ILE A 466 -28.64 42.66 -56.96
N LEU A 467 -28.90 41.38 -57.25
CA LEU A 467 -28.70 40.69 -58.56
C LEU A 467 -27.25 40.22 -58.85
N ALA A 468 -27.11 38.89 -58.89
CA ALA A 468 -26.54 38.07 -59.96
C ALA A 468 -25.18 38.44 -60.62
N ARG A 469 -24.20 37.52 -60.50
CA ARG A 469 -23.36 36.94 -61.59
C ARG A 469 -22.39 35.90 -61.00
N LYS A 470 -22.56 34.61 -61.27
CA LYS A 470 -22.06 33.78 -62.39
C LYS A 470 -20.60 33.29 -62.25
N GLU A 471 -20.47 31.99 -62.47
CA GLU A 471 -19.29 31.13 -62.50
C GLU A 471 -18.23 31.52 -63.55
N ALA A 472 -16.95 31.22 -63.29
CA ALA A 472 -16.00 30.74 -64.32
C ALA A 472 -14.77 30.01 -63.71
N LYS A 473 -14.50 28.82 -64.27
CA LYS A 473 -13.44 27.82 -64.05
C LYS A 473 -12.11 28.24 -64.74
N ARG A 474 -10.88 27.96 -64.24
CA ARG A 474 -9.96 26.79 -64.48
C ARG A 474 -8.48 27.32 -64.50
N PRO A 475 -7.37 26.53 -64.62
CA PRO A 475 -6.99 25.17 -64.16
C PRO A 475 -5.54 25.07 -63.55
N ARG A 476 -5.04 23.83 -63.34
CA ARG A 476 -3.81 23.34 -62.64
C ARG A 476 -2.48 23.30 -63.44
N GLU A 477 -1.36 23.33 -62.67
CA GLU A 477 -0.04 22.59 -62.78
C GLU A 477 0.96 22.92 -63.94
N PRO A 478 2.28 22.50 -63.95
CA PRO A 478 3.03 21.51 -63.12
C PRO A 478 4.54 21.83 -62.73
N LYS A 479 5.21 20.84 -62.10
CA LYS A 479 6.66 20.69 -61.70
C LYS A 479 7.65 20.33 -62.85
N LYS A 480 8.98 20.61 -62.67
CA LYS A 480 10.21 19.78 -62.95
C LYS A 480 11.51 20.65 -62.86
N GLU A 481 12.51 20.40 -61.99
CA GLU A 481 13.72 19.52 -62.05
C GLU A 481 15.01 20.06 -62.76
N THR A 482 16.03 20.43 -61.93
CA THR A 482 17.53 20.24 -62.03
C THR A 482 18.38 20.89 -63.16
N PRO A 483 19.77 20.90 -63.16
CA PRO A 483 20.84 20.87 -62.11
C PRO A 483 22.12 21.77 -62.40
N VAL A 484 23.21 21.63 -61.59
CA VAL A 484 24.68 21.90 -61.85
C VAL A 484 25.18 23.37 -61.66
N LYS A 485 26.32 23.76 -61.02
CA LYS A 485 27.73 23.30 -61.03
C LYS A 485 28.59 23.88 -59.85
N THR A 486 29.68 23.18 -59.57
CA THR A 486 30.83 23.38 -58.63
C THR A 486 31.86 24.46 -59.02
N ASP A 487 32.55 25.08 -58.04
CA ASP A 487 34.04 25.05 -57.90
C ASP A 487 34.61 25.80 -56.65
N LYS A 488 35.62 25.18 -55.99
CA LYS A 488 36.84 25.67 -55.26
C LYS A 488 36.72 26.80 -54.19
N THR A 489 37.48 26.86 -53.08
CA THR A 489 38.93 26.69 -52.83
C THR A 489 39.28 26.43 -51.35
N THR A 490 40.52 25.98 -51.15
CA THR A 490 41.30 25.58 -49.96
C THR A 490 41.87 26.71 -49.07
N SER A 491 42.19 26.34 -47.82
CA SER A 491 43.32 26.74 -46.93
C SER A 491 43.59 28.22 -46.60
N ASP A 492 43.60 28.57 -45.30
CA ASP A 492 44.80 29.12 -44.61
C ASP A 492 44.59 29.28 -43.08
N THR A 493 45.54 28.75 -42.32
CA THR A 493 45.93 29.15 -40.93
C THR A 493 47.27 29.93 -41.04
N PRO A 494 47.88 30.61 -40.03
CA PRO A 494 47.73 30.50 -38.56
C PRO A 494 47.98 31.83 -37.78
N MET A 495 48.36 31.69 -36.48
CA MET A 495 49.03 32.63 -35.55
C MET A 495 48.11 33.33 -34.53
N THR A 496 48.38 33.36 -33.21
CA THR A 496 49.62 33.18 -32.43
C THR A 496 49.36 32.54 -31.06
N ARG A 497 50.37 31.83 -30.57
CA ARG A 497 50.49 31.18 -29.26
C ARG A 497 51.38 32.02 -28.35
N MET A 498 51.19 31.79 -27.04
CA MET A 498 52.14 31.94 -25.92
C MET A 498 51.98 33.21 -25.06
N SER A 499 51.48 33.08 -23.83
CA SER A 499 52.15 32.60 -22.58
C SER A 499 52.67 33.81 -21.79
N ARG A 500 52.58 33.94 -20.46
CA ARG A 500 52.99 32.99 -19.42
C ARG A 500 52.67 33.63 -18.05
N HIS A 501 52.30 32.79 -17.07
CA HIS A 501 52.73 32.84 -15.64
C HIS A 501 52.31 34.04 -14.75
N ARG A 502 52.12 33.91 -13.42
CA ARG A 502 52.18 32.82 -12.43
C ARG A 502 51.60 33.37 -11.11
N ARG A 503 50.98 32.48 -10.32
CA ARG A 503 51.18 32.19 -8.87
C ARG A 503 51.35 33.37 -7.89
N LYS A 504 50.77 33.29 -6.68
CA LYS A 504 50.77 32.15 -5.76
C LYS A 504 49.43 31.95 -5.08
#